data_AF-A0A935XMX8-F1
#
_entry.id   AF-A0A935XMX8-F1
#
_cell.length_a   1.000
_cell.length_b   1.000
_cell.length_c   1.000
_cell.angle_alpha   90.00
_cell.angle_beta   90.00
_cell.angle_gamma   90.00
#
_symmetry.space_group_name_H-M   'P 1'
#
loop_
_entity.id
_entity.type
_entity.pdbx_description
1 polymer ?
#
loop_
_entity_poly.entity_id
_entity_poly.type
_entity_poly.pdbx_seq_one_letter_code
_entity_poly.pdbx_strand_id
1 'polypeptide(L)'
;MTTRRHVLALAASATSLVLLGCASTESDVSRRSGPYCYRNARNRPIVCTSESTPGLDVEAEAKRFDADPDALTIYVVRSGWGDTRHLVAVSVDDSRPIETVPQSMVRMRLRAGIHRIAYDFEQDHGVIEVRGAAGQVRFIRLSGDFRVWGSSFGWSQEDEEIAKRRARRTRLVGDLRIL
;
A
#
# COMPACT_ATOMS: atom_id res chain seq x y z
N MET A 1 43.15 -25.36 74.67
CA MET A 1 43.40 -24.24 73.74
C MET A 1 42.23 -24.23 72.75
N THR A 2 41.18 -23.45 73.04
CA THR A 2 40.81 -22.19 72.33
C THR A 2 40.46 -22.48 70.86
N THR A 3 39.27 -22.22 70.32
CA THR A 3 38.36 -21.09 70.56
C THR A 3 36.97 -21.41 69.99
N ARG A 4 35.93 -20.91 70.67
CA ARG A 4 34.51 -21.02 70.32
C ARG A 4 34.07 -19.73 69.60
N ARG A 5 33.40 -19.90 68.46
CA ARG A 5 32.35 -19.06 67.82
C ARG A 5 32.58 -17.55 67.66
N HIS A 6 32.45 -17.04 66.43
CA HIS A 6 31.63 -15.84 66.16
C HIS A 6 30.92 -15.94 64.80
N VAL A 7 29.63 -15.63 64.83
CA VAL A 7 28.64 -15.56 63.76
C VAL A 7 28.69 -14.17 63.13
N LEU A 8 28.51 -14.07 61.81
CA LEU A 8 27.87 -12.90 61.20
C LEU A 8 27.27 -13.26 59.84
N ALA A 9 25.94 -13.34 59.84
CA ALA A 9 25.10 -13.43 58.66
C ALA A 9 24.89 -12.02 58.08
N LEU A 10 25.08 -11.86 56.78
CA LEU A 10 24.68 -10.66 56.04
C LEU A 10 23.63 -11.08 55.00
N ALA A 11 22.39 -10.72 55.30
CA ALA A 11 21.25 -10.87 54.39
C ALA A 11 21.28 -9.73 53.36
N ALA A 12 21.36 -10.07 52.08
CA ALA A 12 21.22 -9.12 50.98
C ALA A 12 19.79 -9.19 50.44
N SER A 13 18.97 -8.20 50.81
CA SER A 13 17.61 -8.03 50.31
C SER A 13 17.65 -7.22 49.01
N ALA A 14 17.51 -7.87 47.85
CA ALA A 14 17.36 -7.20 46.56
C ALA A 14 15.87 -6.98 46.25
N THR A 15 15.40 -5.74 46.34
CA THR A 15 14.02 -5.36 45.99
C THR A 15 13.99 -4.86 44.55
N SER A 16 13.61 -5.73 43.60
CA SER A 16 13.38 -5.34 42.21
C SER A 16 11.94 -4.84 42.05
N LEU A 17 11.75 -3.52 42.02
CA LEU A 17 10.49 -2.92 41.57
C LEU A 17 10.44 -2.97 40.04
N VAL A 18 9.66 -3.91 39.51
CA VAL A 18 9.32 -3.96 38.09
C VAL A 18 8.13 -3.01 37.87
N LEU A 19 8.39 -1.83 37.32
CA LEU A 19 7.35 -0.93 36.81
C LEU A 19 6.86 -1.46 35.46
N LEU A 20 5.79 -2.25 35.47
CA LEU A 20 4.98 -2.55 34.28
C LEU A 20 3.96 -1.41 34.12
N GLY A 21 4.31 -0.39 33.33
CA GLY A 21 3.43 0.72 32.98
C GLY A 21 3.19 0.77 31.47
N CYS A 22 1.99 0.35 31.07
CA CYS A 22 1.53 0.14 29.69
C CYS A 22 1.70 1.36 28.77
N ALA A 23 2.77 1.38 27.98
CA ALA A 23 2.79 2.16 26.75
C ALA A 23 1.87 1.45 25.74
N SER A 24 0.65 1.94 25.58
CA SER A 24 -0.16 1.61 24.40
C SER A 24 0.65 2.11 23.20
N THR A 25 1.34 1.20 22.52
CA THR A 25 2.25 1.55 21.44
C THR A 25 1.44 2.23 20.33
N GLU A 26 1.94 3.35 19.80
CA GLU A 26 1.41 4.07 18.63
C GLU A 26 1.18 3.16 17.39
N SER A 27 1.65 1.91 17.47
CA SER A 27 1.47 0.86 16.47
C SER A 27 0.00 0.55 16.12
N ASP A 28 -0.95 0.77 17.04
CA ASP A 28 -2.35 0.42 16.79
C ASP A 28 -3.12 1.48 15.99
N VAL A 29 -2.67 2.74 16.02
CA VAL A 29 -3.26 3.84 15.23
C VAL A 29 -2.79 3.77 13.77
N SER A 30 -1.52 3.41 13.55
CA SER A 30 -0.98 3.21 12.20
C SER A 30 -1.61 1.98 11.49
N ARG A 31 -2.13 1.01 12.26
CA ARG A 31 -2.87 -0.14 11.72
C ARG A 31 -4.32 0.14 11.34
N ARG A 32 -4.90 1.27 11.75
CA ARG A 32 -6.30 1.57 11.41
C ARG A 32 -6.42 1.99 9.96
N SER A 33 -7.21 1.23 9.23
CA SER A 33 -7.69 1.57 7.89
C SER A 33 -8.43 2.91 7.92
N GLY A 34 -8.07 3.79 7.01
CA GLY A 34 -8.67 5.09 6.82
C GLY A 34 -8.40 5.60 5.40
N PRO A 35 -9.02 6.70 4.99
CA PRO A 35 -8.78 7.26 3.67
C PRO A 35 -7.31 7.66 3.52
N TYR A 36 -6.75 7.45 2.33
CA TYR A 36 -5.40 7.90 2.03
C TYR A 36 -5.46 9.26 1.37
N CYS A 37 -4.71 10.21 1.93
CA CYS A 37 -4.55 11.54 1.36
C CYS A 37 -3.17 11.71 0.73
N TYR A 38 -3.14 12.10 -0.54
CA TYR A 38 -1.94 12.66 -1.15
C TYR A 38 -1.69 14.05 -0.57
N ARG A 39 -0.43 14.35 -0.23
CA ARG A 39 -0.04 15.56 0.50
C ARG A 39 1.01 16.35 -0.27
N ASN A 40 0.95 17.67 -0.13
CA ASN A 40 2.00 18.54 -0.66
C ASN A 40 3.26 18.50 0.22
N ALA A 41 4.31 19.21 -0.22
CA ALA A 41 5.57 19.34 0.52
C ALA A 41 5.44 19.93 1.94
N ARG A 42 4.33 20.60 2.26
CA ARG A 42 4.01 21.13 3.61
C ARG A 42 3.11 20.17 4.40
N ASN A 43 3.02 18.91 3.98
CA ASN A 43 2.20 17.86 4.57
C ASN A 43 0.68 18.15 4.64
N ARG A 44 0.18 19.11 3.83
CA ARG A 44 -1.26 19.40 3.75
C ARG A 44 -1.93 18.46 2.74
N PRO A 45 -3.09 17.86 3.07
CA PRO A 45 -3.82 17.03 2.12
C PRO A 45 -4.25 17.86 0.91
N ILE A 46 -4.09 17.30 -0.28
CA ILE A 46 -4.55 17.88 -1.55
C ILE A 46 -5.82 17.16 -2.01
N VAL A 47 -5.74 15.82 -2.04
CA VAL A 47 -6.83 14.94 -2.46
C VAL A 47 -6.74 13.66 -1.64
N CYS A 48 -7.90 13.12 -1.26
CA CYS A 48 -8.01 11.90 -0.48
C CYS A 48 -8.95 10.92 -1.18
N THR A 49 -8.74 9.63 -0.97
CA THR A 49 -9.77 8.63 -1.26
C THR A 49 -10.98 8.88 -0.36
N SER A 50 -12.17 8.58 -0.85
CA SER A 50 -13.41 8.63 -0.06
C SER A 50 -13.55 7.41 0.84
N GLU A 51 -13.13 6.24 0.34
CA GLU A 51 -13.16 4.98 1.09
C GLU A 51 -11.89 4.75 1.92
N SER A 52 -12.05 3.92 2.96
CA SER A 52 -10.94 3.45 3.78
C SER A 52 -10.04 2.50 3.00
N THR A 53 -8.73 2.69 3.16
CA THR A 53 -7.72 1.90 2.45
C THR A 53 -7.35 0.61 3.19
N PRO A 54 -6.86 -0.43 2.49
CA PRO A 54 -6.36 -1.66 3.13
C PRO A 54 -5.32 -1.39 4.22
N GLY A 55 -5.29 -2.21 5.27
CA GLY A 55 -4.34 -2.08 6.38
C GLY A 55 -2.87 -2.10 5.96
N LEU A 56 -1.97 -1.60 6.82
CA LEU A 56 -0.53 -1.56 6.52
C LEU A 56 0.11 -2.95 6.43
N ASP A 57 -0.47 -3.95 7.10
CA ASP A 57 -0.11 -5.35 6.99
C ASP A 57 -0.43 -5.92 5.60
N VAL A 58 -1.62 -5.64 5.08
CA VAL A 58 -2.03 -6.00 3.71
C VAL A 58 -1.14 -5.31 2.68
N GLU A 59 -0.82 -4.04 2.90
CA GLU A 59 0.14 -3.31 2.07
C GLU A 59 1.54 -3.93 2.12
N ALA A 60 2.04 -4.27 3.30
CA ALA A 60 3.36 -4.86 3.46
C ALA A 60 3.45 -6.21 2.73
N GLU A 61 2.40 -7.01 2.77
CA GLU A 61 2.27 -8.23 1.98
C GLU A 61 2.27 -7.93 0.48
N ALA A 62 1.43 -7.00 0.02
CA ALA A 62 1.37 -6.60 -1.39
C ALA A 62 2.73 -6.12 -1.93
N LYS A 63 3.50 -5.40 -1.11
CA LYS A 63 4.83 -4.89 -1.48
C LYS A 63 5.92 -5.96 -1.53
N ARG A 64 5.66 -7.21 -1.12
CA ARG A 64 6.57 -8.31 -1.42
C ARG A 64 6.55 -8.68 -2.90
N PHE A 65 5.41 -8.42 -3.57
CA PHE A 65 5.15 -8.78 -4.95
C PHE A 65 5.29 -10.29 -5.21
N ASP A 66 5.02 -11.09 -4.18
CA ASP A 66 5.03 -12.54 -4.29
C ASP A 66 3.94 -12.99 -5.28
N ALA A 67 4.28 -13.95 -6.13
CA ALA A 67 3.32 -14.57 -7.03
C ALA A 67 2.30 -15.40 -6.25
N ASP A 68 1.03 -15.27 -6.60
CA ASP A 68 -0.03 -16.16 -6.14
C ASP A 68 -0.19 -17.28 -7.18
N PRO A 69 0.07 -18.55 -6.83
CA PRO A 69 0.03 -19.66 -7.79
C PRO A 69 -1.35 -19.87 -8.41
N ASP A 70 -2.41 -19.35 -7.77
CA ASP A 70 -3.80 -19.53 -8.21
C ASP A 70 -4.35 -18.29 -8.92
N ALA A 71 -3.57 -17.21 -9.06
CA ALA A 71 -4.05 -15.95 -9.61
C ALA A 71 -3.07 -15.28 -10.57
N LEU A 72 -3.62 -14.57 -11.56
CA LEU A 72 -2.92 -13.49 -12.22
C LEU A 72 -2.96 -12.26 -11.30
N THR A 73 -1.80 -11.81 -10.82
CA THR A 73 -1.72 -10.62 -9.97
C THR A 73 -1.31 -9.40 -10.81
N ILE A 74 -2.15 -8.37 -10.83
CA ILE A 74 -1.89 -7.11 -11.53
C ILE A 74 -1.79 -5.98 -10.51
N TYR A 75 -0.69 -5.24 -10.55
CA TYR A 75 -0.53 -3.99 -9.82
C TYR A 75 -0.77 -2.81 -10.74
N VAL A 76 -1.79 -2.03 -10.45
CA VAL A 76 -1.99 -0.72 -11.07
C VAL A 76 -1.25 0.31 -10.23
N VAL A 77 -0.20 0.91 -10.79
CA VAL A 77 0.67 1.85 -10.08
C VAL A 77 0.43 3.25 -10.60
N ARG A 78 -0.11 4.13 -9.76
CA ARG A 78 -0.26 5.54 -10.07
C ARG A 78 0.85 6.33 -9.43
N SER A 79 1.84 6.69 -10.24
CA SER A 79 2.93 7.56 -9.81
C SER A 79 3.38 8.43 -10.97
N GLY A 80 3.78 9.68 -10.70
CA GLY A 80 4.23 10.61 -11.71
C GLY A 80 4.54 11.96 -11.07
N TRP A 81 5.49 12.71 -11.64
CA TRP A 81 5.88 14.01 -11.10
C TRP A 81 4.84 15.11 -11.38
N GLY A 82 4.11 15.02 -12.51
CA GLY A 82 3.03 15.93 -12.87
C GLY A 82 1.65 15.57 -12.30
N ASP A 83 1.53 14.42 -11.65
CA ASP A 83 0.28 13.94 -11.06
C ASP A 83 0.12 14.48 -9.64
N THR A 84 -0.78 15.44 -9.44
CA THR A 84 -0.71 16.28 -8.22
C THR A 84 -2.00 16.44 -7.43
N ARG A 85 -3.19 16.30 -8.04
CA ARG A 85 -4.44 16.71 -7.35
C ARG A 85 -5.70 15.94 -7.68
N HIS A 86 -5.66 15.06 -8.68
CA HIS A 86 -6.89 14.47 -9.21
C HIS A 86 -7.22 13.12 -8.59
N LEU A 87 -8.50 12.84 -8.45
CA LEU A 87 -8.99 11.49 -8.19
C LEU A 87 -9.23 10.81 -9.54
N VAL A 88 -8.78 9.56 -9.69
CA VAL A 88 -9.01 8.78 -10.92
C VAL A 88 -9.50 7.42 -10.51
N ALA A 89 -10.66 7.03 -11.00
CA ALA A 89 -11.22 5.73 -10.71
C ALA A 89 -10.60 4.69 -11.64
N VAL A 90 -10.23 3.53 -11.11
CA VAL A 90 -9.74 2.39 -11.88
C VAL A 90 -10.65 1.19 -11.64
N SER A 91 -11.08 0.52 -12.70
CA SER A 91 -11.83 -0.72 -12.62
C SER A 91 -11.17 -1.82 -13.45
N VAL A 92 -11.54 -3.06 -13.17
CA VAL A 92 -11.19 -4.20 -14.00
C VAL A 92 -12.46 -4.93 -14.42
N ASP A 93 -12.59 -5.17 -15.71
CA ASP A 93 -13.79 -5.70 -16.34
C ASP A 93 -15.04 -4.92 -15.86
N ASP A 94 -16.02 -5.59 -15.27
CA ASP A 94 -17.24 -4.99 -14.73
C ASP A 94 -17.18 -4.77 -13.20
N SER A 95 -15.96 -4.70 -12.62
CA SER A 95 -15.79 -4.47 -11.19
C SER A 95 -16.25 -3.08 -10.77
N ARG A 96 -16.55 -2.92 -9.48
CA ARG A 96 -16.69 -1.59 -8.89
C ARG A 96 -15.40 -0.79 -9.09
N PRO A 97 -15.48 0.49 -9.48
CA PRO A 97 -14.30 1.33 -9.59
C PRO A 97 -13.65 1.57 -8.22
N ILE A 98 -12.31 1.62 -8.21
CA ILE A 98 -11.49 1.92 -7.05
C ILE A 98 -10.84 3.27 -7.26
N GLU A 99 -11.03 4.18 -6.31
CA GLU A 99 -10.44 5.49 -6.37
C GLU A 99 -8.92 5.42 -6.17
N THR A 100 -8.20 6.02 -7.10
CA THR A 100 -6.77 6.27 -6.97
C THR A 100 -6.53 7.76 -6.78
N VAL A 101 -5.50 8.08 -6.02
CA VAL A 101 -4.94 9.43 -5.87
C VAL A 101 -3.45 9.40 -6.22
N PRO A 102 -2.74 10.54 -6.36
CA PRO A 102 -1.32 10.48 -6.65
C PRO A 102 -0.55 9.65 -5.60
N GLN A 103 0.47 8.92 -6.06
CA GLN A 103 1.27 8.00 -5.23
C GLN A 103 0.47 6.87 -4.58
N SER A 104 -0.49 6.31 -5.31
CA SER A 104 -1.26 5.14 -4.88
C SER A 104 -1.07 3.94 -5.81
N MET A 105 -1.45 2.77 -5.32
CA MET A 105 -1.51 1.54 -6.10
C MET A 105 -2.72 0.69 -5.72
N VAL A 106 -3.13 -0.15 -6.67
CA VAL A 106 -4.17 -1.16 -6.49
C VAL A 106 -3.59 -2.53 -6.80
N ARG A 107 -3.86 -3.52 -5.96
CA ARG A 107 -3.54 -4.93 -6.21
C ARG A 107 -4.80 -5.66 -6.66
N MET A 108 -4.73 -6.27 -7.85
CA MET A 108 -5.79 -7.05 -8.44
C MET A 108 -5.35 -8.51 -8.55
N ARG A 109 -6.06 -9.44 -7.92
CA ARG A 109 -5.84 -10.88 -8.09
C ARG A 109 -6.99 -11.47 -8.87
N LEU A 110 -6.71 -11.91 -10.09
CA LEU A 110 -7.70 -12.27 -11.08
C LEU A 110 -7.51 -13.72 -11.55
N ARG A 111 -8.53 -14.30 -12.17
CA ARG A 111 -8.38 -15.56 -12.91
C ARG A 111 -7.29 -15.43 -13.98
N ALA A 112 -6.70 -16.56 -14.39
CA ALA A 112 -5.87 -16.58 -15.59
C ALA A 112 -6.73 -16.21 -16.81
N GLY A 113 -6.24 -15.32 -17.68
CA GLY A 113 -7.04 -14.84 -18.79
C GLY A 113 -6.60 -13.49 -19.32
N ILE A 114 -7.55 -12.81 -19.96
CA ILE A 114 -7.43 -11.44 -20.47
C ILE A 114 -8.40 -10.60 -19.67
N HIS A 115 -7.91 -9.51 -19.09
CA HIS A 115 -8.70 -8.56 -18.31
C HIS A 115 -8.58 -7.17 -18.89
N ARG A 116 -9.69 -6.43 -18.88
CA ARG A 116 -9.77 -5.05 -19.33
C ARG A 116 -9.66 -4.14 -18.13
N ILE A 117 -8.55 -3.41 -18.01
CA ILE A 117 -8.37 -2.43 -16.93
C ILE A 117 -8.70 -1.05 -17.50
N ALA A 118 -9.67 -0.39 -16.90
CA ALA A 118 -10.16 0.91 -17.31
C ALA A 118 -9.82 1.98 -16.27
N TYR A 119 -9.56 3.20 -16.73
CA TYR A 119 -9.60 4.38 -15.89
C TYR A 119 -10.72 5.30 -16.36
N ASP A 120 -11.29 6.03 -15.41
CA ASP A 120 -12.31 7.06 -15.64
C ASP A 120 -11.88 8.35 -14.92
N PHE A 121 -11.77 9.43 -15.70
CA PHE A 121 -11.43 10.77 -15.23
C PHE A 121 -12.14 11.85 -16.05
N GLU A 122 -13.18 12.46 -15.50
CA GLU A 122 -13.95 13.54 -16.15
C GLU A 122 -14.48 13.11 -17.54
N GLN A 123 -13.90 13.62 -18.63
CA GLN A 123 -14.24 13.23 -20.01
C GLN A 123 -13.18 12.30 -20.66
N ASP A 124 -12.09 12.03 -19.93
CA ASP A 124 -10.99 11.16 -20.35
C ASP A 124 -11.19 9.75 -19.78
N HIS A 125 -11.17 8.77 -20.67
CA HIS A 125 -11.31 7.37 -20.33
C HIS A 125 -10.33 6.57 -21.17
N GLY A 126 -9.76 5.53 -20.58
CA GLY A 126 -8.82 4.69 -21.28
C GLY A 126 -8.84 3.26 -20.76
N VAL A 127 -8.65 2.32 -21.68
CA VAL A 127 -8.67 0.89 -21.39
C VAL A 127 -7.36 0.26 -21.86
N ILE A 128 -6.83 -0.67 -21.06
CA ILE A 128 -5.73 -1.54 -21.44
C ILE A 128 -6.13 -3.00 -21.22
N GLU A 129 -5.76 -3.86 -22.16
CA GLU A 129 -5.91 -5.30 -22.01
C GLU A 129 -4.65 -5.89 -21.41
N VAL A 130 -4.81 -6.61 -20.31
CA VAL A 130 -3.72 -7.33 -19.65
C VAL A 130 -4.02 -8.82 -19.72
N ARG A 131 -3.14 -9.55 -20.41
CA ARG A 131 -3.17 -11.01 -20.49
C ARG A 131 -2.16 -11.61 -19.53
N GLY A 132 -2.55 -12.66 -18.82
CA GLY A 132 -1.61 -13.45 -18.03
C GLY A 132 -2.15 -14.80 -17.56
N ALA A 133 -1.26 -15.58 -16.98
CA ALA A 133 -1.54 -16.87 -16.36
C ALA A 133 -1.54 -16.77 -14.83
N ALA A 134 -2.04 -17.81 -14.17
CA ALA A 134 -1.89 -17.95 -12.73
C ALA A 134 -0.40 -18.05 -12.35
N GLY A 135 -0.01 -17.49 -11.20
CA GLY A 135 1.39 -17.37 -10.80
C GLY A 135 2.15 -16.22 -11.46
N GLN A 136 1.53 -15.45 -12.36
CA GLN A 136 2.17 -14.27 -12.94
C GLN A 136 1.86 -13.00 -12.14
N VAL A 137 2.87 -12.15 -12.03
CA VAL A 137 2.74 -10.79 -11.51
C VAL A 137 2.99 -9.81 -12.65
N ARG A 138 2.09 -8.83 -12.82
CA ARG A 138 2.19 -7.80 -13.85
C ARG A 138 2.04 -6.43 -13.21
N PHE A 139 2.71 -5.45 -13.80
CA PHE A 139 2.60 -4.06 -13.40
C PHE A 139 2.14 -3.25 -14.61
N ILE A 140 1.13 -2.41 -14.39
CA ILE A 140 0.75 -1.38 -15.34
C ILE A 140 0.76 -0.04 -14.62
N ARG A 141 1.22 0.99 -15.34
CA ARG A 141 1.29 2.33 -14.79
C ARG A 141 0.15 3.17 -15.34
N LEU A 142 -0.52 3.85 -14.41
CA LEU A 142 -1.40 4.97 -14.73
C LEU A 142 -0.56 6.25 -14.64
N SER A 143 -0.29 6.87 -15.78
CA SER A 143 0.49 8.09 -15.87
C SER A 143 -0.45 9.28 -16.09
N GLY A 144 -0.34 10.31 -15.26
CA GLY A 144 -0.93 11.61 -15.56
C GLY A 144 0.05 12.45 -16.37
N ASP A 145 -0.39 12.97 -17.51
CA ASP A 145 0.27 14.04 -18.24
C ASP A 145 -0.44 15.36 -17.92
N PHE A 146 0.30 16.32 -17.39
CA PHE A 146 -0.22 17.62 -17.00
C PHE A 146 0.33 18.68 -17.95
N ARG A 147 -0.56 19.28 -18.73
CA ARG A 147 -0.24 20.37 -19.65
C ARG A 147 -0.98 21.63 -19.23
N VAL A 148 -0.55 22.79 -19.74
CA VAL A 148 -1.18 24.10 -19.47
C VAL A 148 -2.68 24.12 -19.83
N TRP A 149 -3.11 23.23 -20.72
CA TRP A 149 -4.48 23.16 -21.25
C TRP A 149 -5.37 22.09 -20.59
N GLY A 150 -4.85 21.31 -19.64
CA GLY A 150 -5.63 20.24 -19.01
C GLY A 150 -4.78 19.11 -18.43
N SER A 151 -5.45 18.18 -17.77
CA SER A 151 -4.85 16.93 -17.27
C SER A 151 -5.44 15.77 -18.05
N SER A 152 -4.58 14.87 -18.51
CA SER A 152 -4.99 13.61 -19.15
C SER A 152 -4.29 12.46 -18.47
N PHE A 153 -4.92 11.30 -18.48
CA PHE A 153 -4.33 10.06 -17.99
C PHE A 153 -4.04 9.11 -19.14
N GLY A 154 -3.18 8.14 -18.88
CA GLY A 154 -2.80 7.16 -19.89
C GLY A 154 -2.16 5.94 -19.28
N TRP A 155 -2.37 4.81 -19.95
CA TRP A 155 -1.74 3.55 -19.60
C TRP A 155 -0.32 3.49 -20.17
N SER A 156 0.62 3.02 -19.35
CA SER A 156 1.94 2.63 -19.83
C SER A 156 2.39 1.32 -19.19
N GLN A 157 3.11 0.54 -19.98
CA GLN A 157 3.90 -0.58 -19.47
C GLN A 157 5.30 -0.06 -19.19
N GLU A 158 5.87 -0.49 -18.08
CA GLU A 158 7.23 -0.15 -17.69
C GLU A 158 8.02 -1.42 -17.44
N ASP A 159 9.34 -1.27 -17.44
CA ASP A 159 10.23 -2.30 -16.91
C ASP A 159 9.80 -2.69 -15.49
N GLU A 160 9.83 -3.99 -15.21
CA GLU A 160 9.32 -4.56 -13.97
C GLU A 160 10.05 -4.01 -12.73
N GLU A 161 11.36 -3.84 -12.80
CA GLU A 161 12.16 -3.35 -11.67
C GLU A 161 11.94 -1.85 -11.42
N ILE A 162 11.65 -1.08 -12.48
CA ILE A 162 11.20 0.31 -12.34
C ILE A 162 9.82 0.35 -11.69
N ALA A 163 8.89 -0.50 -12.15
CA ALA A 163 7.53 -0.54 -11.65
C ALA A 163 7.47 -0.96 -10.17
N LYS A 164 8.19 -2.01 -9.77
CA LYS A 164 8.32 -2.44 -8.36
C LYS A 164 8.87 -1.32 -7.48
N ARG A 165 9.91 -0.61 -7.93
CA ARG A 165 10.50 0.51 -7.17
C ARG A 165 9.50 1.63 -6.94
N ARG A 166 8.66 1.94 -7.93
CA ARG A 166 7.55 2.90 -7.80
C ARG A 166 6.49 2.39 -6.85
N ALA A 167 6.00 1.17 -7.05
CA ALA A 167 4.96 0.53 -6.22
C ALA A 167 5.34 0.47 -4.73
N ARG A 168 6.62 0.20 -4.40
CA ARG A 168 7.10 0.22 -3.00
C ARG A 168 6.92 1.58 -2.31
N ARG A 169 6.92 2.66 -3.08
CA ARG A 169 6.80 4.05 -2.60
C ARG A 169 5.36 4.58 -2.61
N THR A 170 4.40 3.80 -3.12
CA THR A 170 2.98 4.18 -3.17
C THR A 170 2.20 3.55 -2.04
N ARG A 171 1.05 4.15 -1.70
CA ARG A 171 0.06 3.56 -0.78
C ARG A 171 -0.82 2.55 -1.50
N LEU A 172 -1.04 1.38 -0.92
CA LEU A 172 -2.09 0.45 -1.36
C LEU A 172 -3.46 1.05 -0.98
N VAL A 173 -4.25 1.43 -1.98
CA VAL A 173 -5.59 2.02 -1.80
C VAL A 173 -6.72 1.06 -2.12
N GLY A 174 -6.43 -0.03 -2.84
CA GLY A 174 -7.38 -1.11 -3.10
C GLY A 174 -6.69 -2.46 -3.23
N ASP A 175 -7.35 -3.49 -2.72
CA ASP A 175 -6.93 -4.89 -2.84
C ASP A 175 -8.17 -5.73 -3.18
N LEU A 176 -8.25 -6.24 -4.40
CA LEU A 176 -9.37 -7.05 -4.86
C LEU A 176 -8.93 -8.45 -5.27
N ARG A 177 -9.84 -9.40 -5.08
CA ARG A 177 -9.68 -10.80 -5.50
C ARG A 177 -10.95 -11.23 -6.24
N ILE A 178 -10.80 -11.56 -7.53
CA ILE A 178 -11.86 -12.01 -8.44
C ILE A 178 -11.35 -13.29 -9.11
N LEU A 179 -11.49 -14.41 -8.41
CA LEU A 179 -11.10 -15.75 -8.88
C LEU A 179 -12.27 -16.58 -9.34
#